data_AF-A0A428JTJ8-F1
#
_entry.id   AF-A0A428JTJ8-F1
#
_cell.length_a   1.000
_cell.length_b   1.000
_cell.length_c   1.000
_cell.angle_alpha   90.00
_cell.angle_beta   90.00
_cell.angle_gamma   90.00
#
_symmetry.space_group_name_H-M   'P 1'
#
loop_
_entity.id
_entity.type
_entity.pdbx_description
1 polymer ?
#
loop_
_entity_poly.entity_id
_entity_poly.type
_entity_poly.pdbx_seq_one_letter_code
_entity_poly.pdbx_strand_id
1 'polypeptide(L)'
;MMRPELERLHHIERHLLGAAPAPEWPLLQLLDADLEADTELQRQLYQGVYRAGQQQLRQELHQIHQRLYRRRGWLQAGTNYLHQLRRLWRRA
;
A
#
# COMPACT_ATOMS: atom_id res chain seq x y z
N MET A 1 -11.07 6.36 -32.30
CA MET A 1 -12.22 6.19 -31.40
C MET A 1 -11.84 5.17 -30.36
N MET A 2 -12.10 5.44 -29.09
CA MET A 2 -11.86 4.45 -28.05
C MET A 2 -12.96 3.38 -28.11
N ARG A 3 -12.72 2.23 -27.46
CA ARG A 3 -13.70 1.15 -27.38
C ARG A 3 -14.77 1.55 -26.35
N PRO A 4 -16.07 1.36 -26.61
CA PRO A 4 -17.16 1.80 -25.70
C PRO A 4 -17.01 1.28 -24.26
N GLU A 5 -16.47 0.07 -24.06
CA GLU A 5 -16.24 -0.47 -22.72
C GLU A 5 -15.13 0.29 -21.96
N LEU A 6 -14.13 0.82 -22.67
CA LEU A 6 -13.07 1.63 -22.08
C LEU A 6 -13.55 3.04 -21.75
N GLU A 7 -14.46 3.60 -22.56
CA GLU A 7 -15.10 4.88 -22.26
C GLU A 7 -15.98 4.77 -21.01
N ARG A 8 -16.77 3.69 -20.89
CA ARG A 8 -17.55 3.39 -19.68
C ARG A 8 -16.67 3.32 -18.44
N LEU A 9 -15.58 2.53 -18.49
CA LEU A 9 -14.61 2.45 -17.39
C LEU A 9 -14.03 3.82 -17.04
N HIS A 10 -13.65 4.61 -18.04
CA HIS A 10 -13.11 5.95 -17.82
C HIS A 10 -14.10 6.88 -17.11
N HIS A 11 -15.40 6.81 -17.47
CA HIS A 11 -16.45 7.58 -16.79
C HIS A 11 -16.60 7.15 -15.33
N ILE A 12 -16.63 5.84 -15.06
CA ILE A 12 -16.68 5.31 -13.69
C ILE A 12 -15.47 5.77 -12.87
N GLU A 13 -14.26 5.71 -13.44
CA GLU A 13 -13.04 6.16 -12.77
C GLU A 13 -13.09 7.64 -12.42
N ARG A 14 -13.50 8.50 -13.36
CA ARG A 14 -13.62 9.94 -13.11
C ARG A 14 -14.61 10.25 -12.00
N HIS A 15 -15.74 9.52 -11.98
CA HIS A 15 -16.73 9.63 -10.92
C HIS A 15 -16.16 9.22 -9.56
N LEU A 16 -15.50 8.06 -9.47
CA LEU A 16 -14.95 7.53 -8.23
C LEU A 16 -13.79 8.36 -7.67
N LEU A 17 -12.95 8.93 -8.54
CA LEU A 17 -11.78 9.73 -8.13
C LEU A 17 -12.13 11.20 -7.82
N GLY A 18 -13.40 11.59 -7.92
CA GLY A 18 -13.84 12.96 -7.63
C GLY A 18 -13.34 13.99 -8.64
N ALA A 19 -12.97 13.56 -9.85
CA ALA A 19 -12.47 14.41 -10.92
C ALA A 19 -13.63 15.16 -11.61
N ALA A 20 -14.28 16.05 -10.85
CA ALA A 20 -15.52 16.77 -11.15
C ALA A 20 -16.67 15.84 -11.60
N PRO A 21 -17.80 15.77 -10.87
CA PRO A 21 -18.94 15.00 -11.34
C PRO A 21 -19.35 15.57 -12.70
N ALA A 22 -19.17 14.78 -13.74
CA ALA A 22 -19.59 15.17 -15.06
C ALA A 22 -21.11 15.39 -14.96
N PRO A 23 -21.65 16.54 -15.40
CA PRO A 23 -23.08 16.84 -15.27
C PRO A 23 -23.96 15.77 -15.92
N GLU A 24 -23.41 14.98 -16.84
CA GLU A 24 -24.04 13.80 -17.46
C GLU A 24 -24.15 12.55 -16.56
N TRP A 25 -23.52 12.49 -15.38
CA TRP A 25 -23.51 11.27 -14.56
C TRP A 25 -24.90 10.76 -14.15
N PRO A 26 -25.84 11.62 -13.68
CA PRO A 26 -27.21 11.17 -13.40
C PRO A 26 -27.94 10.68 -14.65
N LEU A 27 -27.62 11.23 -15.83
CA LEU A 27 -28.19 10.78 -17.09
C LEU A 27 -27.64 9.41 -17.51
N LEU A 28 -26.35 9.15 -17.30
CA LEU A 28 -25.75 7.85 -17.54
C LEU A 28 -26.35 6.76 -16.64
N GLN A 29 -26.60 7.05 -15.36
CA GLN A 29 -27.28 6.11 -14.44
C GLN A 29 -28.72 5.77 -14.86
N LEU A 30 -29.42 6.69 -15.53
CA LEU A 30 -30.76 6.44 -16.06
C LEU A 30 -30.74 5.60 -17.34
N LEU A 31 -29.68 5.70 -18.13
CA LEU A 31 -29.52 5.01 -19.42
C LEU A 31 -28.89 3.63 -19.27
N ASP A 32 -28.10 3.41 -18.22
CA ASP A 32 -27.34 2.19 -17.98
C ASP A 32 -27.61 1.66 -16.57
N ALA A 33 -28.49 0.66 -16.49
CA ALA A 33 -28.93 0.05 -15.24
C ALA A 33 -27.79 -0.70 -14.51
N ASP A 34 -26.76 -1.14 -15.23
CA ASP A 34 -25.62 -1.88 -14.67
C ASP A 34 -24.51 -0.93 -14.16
N LEU A 35 -24.58 0.36 -14.50
CA LEU A 35 -23.55 1.34 -14.18
C LEU A 35 -23.31 1.48 -12.67
N GLU A 36 -24.38 1.41 -11.87
CA GLU A 36 -24.27 1.52 -10.41
C GLU A 36 -23.60 0.27 -9.81
N ALA A 37 -23.95 -0.92 -10.31
CA ALA A 37 -23.34 -2.17 -9.87
C ALA A 37 -21.84 -2.22 -10.21
N ASP A 38 -21.47 -1.79 -11.42
CA ASP A 38 -20.07 -1.69 -11.83
C ASP A 38 -19.29 -0.65 -11.04
N THR A 39 -19.92 0.50 -10.76
CA THR A 39 -19.31 1.55 -9.94
C THR A 39 -19.02 1.05 -8.53
N GLU A 40 -19.95 0.29 -7.94
CA GLU A 40 -19.77 -0.30 -6.61
C GLU A 40 -18.71 -1.42 -6.63
N LEU A 41 -18.70 -2.28 -7.64
CA LEU A 41 -17.66 -3.28 -7.84
C LEU A 41 -16.27 -2.62 -7.91
N GLN A 42 -16.13 -1.58 -8.72
CA GLN A 42 -14.87 -0.87 -8.91
C GLN A 42 -14.43 -0.14 -7.65
N ARG A 43 -15.37 0.42 -6.88
CA ARG A 43 -15.10 0.96 -5.54
C ARG A 43 -14.54 -0.10 -4.59
N GLN A 44 -15.14 -1.29 -4.55
CA GLN A 44 -14.68 -2.40 -3.71
C GLN A 44 -13.28 -2.88 -4.12
N LEU A 45 -13.02 -2.98 -5.42
CA LEU A 45 -11.69 -3.34 -5.96
C LEU A 45 -10.63 -2.32 -5.52
N TYR A 46 -10.89 -1.02 -5.67
CA TYR A 46 -9.95 0.01 -5.21
C TYR A 46 -9.68 -0.07 -3.71
N GLN A 47 -10.73 -0.28 -2.89
CA GLN A 47 -10.56 -0.46 -1.46
C GLN A 47 -9.72 -1.71 -1.12
N GLY A 48 -9.93 -2.81 -1.84
CA GLY A 48 -9.17 -4.04 -1.70
C GLY A 48 -7.68 -3.83 -1.99
N VAL A 49 -7.36 -3.23 -3.14
CA VAL A 49 -5.98 -2.90 -3.54
C VAL A 49 -5.33 -1.96 -2.54
N TYR A 50 -6.05 -0.92 -2.10
CA TYR A 50 -5.53 0.03 -1.12
C TYR A 50 -5.16 -0.65 0.20
N ARG A 51 -6.05 -1.50 0.74
CA ARG A 51 -5.80 -2.24 1.98
C ARG A 51 -4.64 -3.23 1.84
N ALA A 52 -4.57 -3.96 0.74
CA ALA A 52 -3.48 -4.90 0.46
C ALA A 52 -2.13 -4.15 0.39
N GLY A 53 -2.09 -3.01 -0.31
CA GLY A 53 -0.90 -2.15 -0.38
C GLY A 53 -0.46 -1.64 0.99
N GLN A 54 -1.40 -1.20 1.84
CA GLN A 54 -1.07 -0.81 3.22
C GLN A 54 -0.47 -1.96 4.03
N GLN A 55 -1.00 -3.16 3.90
CA GLN A 55 -0.48 -4.34 4.59
C GLN A 55 0.94 -4.69 4.11
N GLN A 56 1.16 -4.66 2.80
CA GLN A 56 2.49 -4.89 2.21
C GLN A 56 3.51 -3.87 2.72
N LEU A 57 3.18 -2.57 2.66
CA LEU A 57 4.08 -1.51 3.15
C LEU A 57 4.44 -1.69 4.62
N ARG A 58 3.48 -2.09 5.47
CA ARG A 58 3.74 -2.40 6.89
C ARG A 58 4.72 -3.55 7.05
N GLN A 59 4.58 -4.61 6.25
CA GLN A 59 5.49 -5.76 6.29
C GLN A 59 6.90 -5.37 5.84
N GLU A 60 7.02 -4.62 4.74
CA GLU A 60 8.30 -4.15 4.23
C GLU A 60 9.02 -3.24 5.24
N LEU A 61 8.30 -2.28 5.84
CA LEU A 61 8.84 -1.44 6.91
C LEU A 61 9.28 -2.25 8.11
N HIS A 62 8.51 -3.26 8.50
CA HIS A 62 8.88 -4.14 9.61
C HIS A 62 10.16 -4.93 9.31
N GLN A 63 10.31 -5.47 8.09
CA GLN A 63 11.50 -6.18 7.67
C GLN A 63 12.73 -5.28 7.62
N ILE A 64 12.59 -4.06 7.08
CA ILE A 64 13.65 -3.05 7.08
C ILE A 64 14.07 -2.73 8.52
N HIS A 65 13.11 -2.48 9.40
CA HIS A 65 13.36 -2.21 10.81
C HIS A 65 14.12 -3.38 11.48
N GLN A 66 13.64 -4.62 11.30
CA GLN A 66 14.35 -5.79 11.84
C GLN A 66 15.78 -5.88 11.34
N ARG A 67 16.01 -5.68 10.04
CA ARG A 67 17.35 -5.79 9.45
C ARG A 67 18.31 -4.72 9.98
N LEU A 68 17.84 -3.48 10.11
CA LEU A 68 18.65 -2.37 10.61
C LEU A 68 18.97 -2.53 12.11
N TYR A 69 17.96 -2.84 12.93
CA TYR A 69 18.14 -2.83 14.38
C TYR A 69 18.70 -4.14 14.94
N ARG A 70 18.40 -5.33 14.36
CA ARG A 70 19.07 -6.58 14.79
C ARG A 70 20.57 -6.54 14.52
N ARG A 71 21.00 -5.97 13.38
CA ARG A 71 22.41 -5.83 13.03
C ARG A 71 23.15 -4.91 14.01
N ARG A 72 22.53 -3.81 14.45
CA ARG A 72 23.09 -2.91 15.45
C ARG A 72 23.22 -3.56 16.83
N GLY A 73 22.22 -4.33 17.25
CA GLY A 73 22.26 -5.10 18.51
C GLY A 73 23.36 -6.16 18.51
N TRP A 74 23.52 -6.91 17.42
CA TRP A 74 24.60 -7.89 17.28
C TRP A 74 26.00 -7.26 17.31
N LEU A 75 26.19 -6.13 16.63
CA LEU A 75 27.46 -5.42 16.64
C LEU A 75 27.82 -4.89 18.03
N GLN A 76 26.84 -4.32 18.76
CA GLN A 76 27.05 -3.88 20.13
C GLN A 76 27.32 -5.03 21.10
N ALA A 77 26.64 -6.17 20.95
CA ALA A 77 26.90 -7.35 21.76
C ALA A 77 28.31 -7.91 21.52
N GLY A 78 28.75 -7.98 20.27
CA GLY A 78 30.09 -8.45 19.90
C GLY A 78 31.20 -7.56 20.42
N THR A 79 31.07 -6.24 20.30
CA THR A 79 32.08 -5.31 20.84
C THR A 79 32.12 -5.33 22.36
N ASN A 80 30.97 -5.44 23.03
CA ASN A 80 30.90 -5.56 24.49
C ASN A 80 31.59 -6.85 24.98
N TYR A 81 31.40 -7.98 24.30
CA TYR A 81 32.06 -9.24 24.61
C TYR A 81 33.58 -9.14 24.47
N LEU A 82 34.07 -8.53 23.39
CA LEU A 82 35.50 -8.28 23.17
C LEU A 82 36.09 -7.34 24.23
N HIS A 83 35.36 -6.31 24.63
CA HIS A 83 35.78 -5.40 25.72
C HIS A 83 35.80 -6.07 27.10
N GLN A 84 34.94 -7.06 27.35
CA GLN A 84 34.98 -7.87 28.58
C GLN A 84 36.18 -8.81 28.58
N LEU A 85 36.41 -9.55 27.48
CA LEU A 85 37.57 -10.42 27.34
C LEU A 85 38.89 -9.67 27.52
N ARG A 86 39.02 -8.48 26.92
CA ARG A 86 40.23 -7.64 27.08
C ARG A 86 40.42 -7.15 28.52
N ARG A 87 39.34 -6.91 29.26
CA ARG A 87 39.42 -6.50 30.67
C ARG A 87 39.82 -7.66 31.58
N LEU A 88 39.38 -8.88 31.28
CA LEU A 88 39.76 -10.08 32.02
C LEU A 88 41.24 -10.43 31.78
N TRP A 89 41.70 -10.37 30.53
CA TRP A 89 43.11 -10.60 30.17
C TRP A 89 44.10 -9.56 30.71
N ARG A 90 43.64 -8.35 31.08
CA ARG A 90 44.49 -7.33 31.73
C ARG A 90 44.58 -7.49 33.25
N ARG A 91 43.77 -8.37 33.84
CA ARG A 91 43.68 -8.59 35.29
C ARG A 91 44.25 -9.95 35.72
N ALA A 92 44.53 -10.84 34.78
CA ALA A 92 45.34 -12.04 34.95
C ALA A 92 46.79 -11.71 34.61
#